data_AF-A0A7W0GDB2-F1
#
_entry.id   AF-A0A7W0GDB2-F1
#
_cell.length_a   1.000
_cell.length_b   1.000
_cell.length_c   1.000
_cell.angle_alpha   90.00
_cell.angle_beta   90.00
_cell.angle_gamma   90.00
#
_symmetry.space_group_name_H-M   'P 1'
#
loop_
_entity.id
_entity.type
_entity.pdbx_description
1 polymer ?
#
loop_
_entity_poly.entity_id
_entity_poly.type
_entity_poly.pdbx_seq_one_letter_code
_entity_poly.pdbx_strand_id
1 'polypeptide(L)'
;MSGQLPLFSIEDDAPEIGDVEGLLLAGGALVRRDRAARISVVVDLGWRTETLAEALDRRGLGSELRLADGGRCSVGSHFDPRLLDTALRWTVGARTRVPAGFVLTAARLRFWVAAAGTRDHAGYLLRLGTGGEHLWA
;
A
#
# COMPACT_ATOMS: atom_id res chain seq x y z
N MET A 1 -8.90 -27.70 19.45
CA MET A 1 -8.47 -26.86 18.30
C MET A 1 -9.15 -25.51 18.47
N SER A 2 -8.40 -24.48 18.86
CA SER A 2 -8.95 -23.12 18.92
C SER A 2 -9.23 -22.66 17.50
N GLY A 3 -10.49 -22.72 17.07
CA GLY A 3 -10.91 -22.22 15.78
C GLY A 3 -10.90 -20.70 15.81
N GLN A 4 -9.82 -20.07 15.38
CA GLN A 4 -9.78 -18.63 15.16
C GLN A 4 -10.30 -18.35 13.76
N LEU A 5 -11.42 -17.63 13.67
CA LEU A 5 -11.94 -17.15 12.39
C LEU A 5 -10.97 -16.10 11.82
N PRO A 6 -10.53 -16.21 10.57
CA PRO A 6 -9.64 -15.20 10.00
C PRO A 6 -10.44 -13.91 9.79
N LEU A 7 -9.95 -12.81 10.37
CA LEU A 7 -10.59 -11.49 10.37
C LEU A 7 -10.95 -10.96 8.97
N PHE A 8 -10.32 -11.49 7.93
CA PHE A 8 -10.52 -11.08 6.54
C PHE A 8 -10.84 -12.24 5.59
N SER A 9 -11.27 -13.42 6.07
CA SER A 9 -11.46 -14.59 5.20
C SER A 9 -12.73 -14.60 4.35
N ILE A 10 -13.58 -13.57 4.43
CA ILE A 10 -14.83 -13.49 3.67
C ILE A 10 -14.66 -12.85 2.29
N GLU A 11 -13.57 -12.11 2.05
CA GLU A 11 -13.23 -11.63 0.70
C GLU A 11 -12.34 -12.67 0.02
N ASP A 12 -12.95 -13.48 -0.86
CA ASP A 12 -12.28 -14.43 -1.76
C ASP A 12 -12.11 -13.82 -3.17
N ASP A 13 -11.87 -12.51 -3.23
CA ASP A 13 -11.63 -11.82 -4.49
C ASP A 13 -10.19 -12.03 -4.95
N ALA A 14 -10.01 -12.26 -6.25
CA ALA A 14 -8.70 -12.39 -6.86
C ALA A 14 -7.86 -11.11 -6.63
N PRO A 15 -6.53 -11.21 -6.45
CA PRO A 15 -5.70 -10.02 -6.25
C PRO A 15 -5.85 -9.01 -7.39
N GLU A 16 -6.28 -7.80 -7.06
CA GLU A 16 -6.48 -6.73 -8.03
C GLU A 16 -5.38 -5.67 -7.94
N ILE A 17 -5.12 -4.98 -9.06
CA ILE A 17 -4.15 -3.89 -9.11
C ILE A 17 -4.54 -2.76 -8.15
N GLY A 18 -5.84 -2.48 -7.97
CA GLY A 18 -6.34 -1.42 -7.10
C GLY A 18 -6.06 -1.61 -5.60
N ASP A 19 -5.78 -2.84 -5.17
CA ASP A 19 -5.52 -3.13 -3.75
C ASP A 19 -4.30 -2.39 -3.20
N VAL A 20 -3.32 -2.12 -4.08
CA VAL A 20 -2.07 -1.42 -3.72
C VAL A 20 -2.32 0.01 -3.26
N GLU A 21 -3.49 0.59 -3.51
CA GLU A 21 -3.89 1.91 -3.02
C GLU A 21 -3.81 2.01 -1.48
N GLY A 22 -3.91 0.89 -0.76
CA GLY A 22 -3.67 0.85 0.68
C GLY A 22 -2.27 1.33 1.10
N LEU A 23 -1.27 1.23 0.22
CA LEU A 23 0.07 1.76 0.47
C LEU A 23 0.08 3.30 0.56
N LEU A 24 -0.81 3.98 -0.17
CA LEU A 24 -0.87 5.45 -0.18
C LEU A 24 -1.41 5.99 1.15
N LEU A 25 -2.31 5.23 1.80
CA LEU A 25 -2.77 5.54 3.16
C LEU A 25 -1.62 5.46 4.19
N ALA A 26 -0.66 4.56 3.96
CA ALA A 26 0.54 4.41 4.79
C ALA A 26 1.62 5.48 4.54
N GLY A 27 1.39 6.41 3.60
CA GLY A 27 2.40 7.38 3.14
C GLY A 27 3.30 6.87 2.02
N GLY A 28 2.84 5.87 1.27
CA GLY A 28 3.48 5.48 0.03
C GLY A 28 3.46 6.60 -1.01
N ALA A 29 4.41 6.53 -1.92
CA ALA A 29 4.53 7.43 -3.06
C ALA A 29 4.05 6.74 -4.34
N LEU A 30 3.36 7.51 -5.18
CA LEU A 30 2.95 7.10 -6.51
C LEU A 30 3.65 8.02 -7.51
N VAL A 31 4.52 7.44 -8.34
CA VAL A 31 5.35 8.20 -9.29
C VAL A 31 4.94 7.80 -10.70
N ARG A 32 4.58 8.79 -11.50
CA ARG A 32 4.27 8.61 -12.92
C ARG A 32 5.47 8.98 -13.78
N ARG A 33 5.74 8.18 -14.81
CA ARG A 33 6.73 8.46 -15.86
C ARG A 33 6.17 8.01 -17.20
N ASP A 34 6.13 8.92 -18.18
CA ASP A 34 5.58 8.67 -19.51
C ASP A 34 4.16 8.06 -19.46
N ARG A 35 4.03 6.79 -19.89
CA ARG A 35 2.80 5.99 -19.92
C ARG A 35 2.78 4.87 -18.88
N ALA A 36 3.52 5.04 -17.78
CA ALA A 36 3.50 4.10 -16.68
C ALA A 36 3.53 4.82 -15.34
N ALA A 37 3.11 4.13 -14.29
CA ALA A 37 3.30 4.58 -12.93
C ALA A 37 3.90 3.45 -12.09
N ARG A 38 4.55 3.82 -10.98
CA ARG A 38 4.98 2.87 -9.96
C ARG A 38 4.54 3.36 -8.59
N ILE A 39 4.20 2.43 -7.73
CA ILE A 39 3.87 2.69 -6.33
C ILE A 39 4.99 2.17 -5.44
N SER A 40 5.30 2.87 -4.35
CA SER A 40 6.31 2.44 -3.39
C SER A 40 6.02 2.93 -1.99
N VAL A 41 6.51 2.24 -0.97
CA VAL A 41 6.43 2.65 0.43
C VAL A 41 7.75 2.33 1.13
N VAL A 42 8.14 3.17 2.09
CA VAL A 42 9.30 2.91 2.95
C VAL A 42 8.82 2.27 4.24
N VAL A 43 9.37 1.09 4.55
CA VAL A 43 9.03 0.30 5.75
C VAL A 43 10.30 -0.11 6.50
N ASP A 44 10.15 -0.50 7.77
CA ASP A 44 11.23 -1.15 8.51
C ASP A 44 11.59 -2.50 7.84
N LEU A 45 12.87 -2.87 7.90
CA LEU A 45 13.33 -4.17 7.41
C LEU A 45 12.64 -5.34 8.14
N GLY A 46 12.51 -6.47 7.45
CA GLY A 46 11.97 -7.72 7.99
C GLY A 46 10.67 -8.14 7.30
N TRP A 47 9.75 -8.74 8.05
CA TRP A 47 8.56 -9.38 7.48
C TRP A 47 7.72 -8.45 6.58
N ARG A 48 7.73 -7.13 6.83
CA ARG A 48 7.02 -6.15 6.01
C ARG A 48 7.55 -6.09 4.59
N THR A 49 8.88 -6.14 4.41
CA THR A 49 9.47 -6.06 3.06
C THR A 49 9.12 -7.27 2.23
N GLU A 50 9.20 -8.47 2.83
CA GLU A 50 8.87 -9.74 2.19
C GLU A 50 7.38 -9.81 1.84
N THR A 51 6.52 -9.51 2.81
CA THR A 51 5.05 -9.54 2.64
C THR A 51 4.59 -8.61 1.52
N LEU A 52 5.15 -7.39 1.47
CA LEU A 52 4.78 -6.40 0.45
C LEU A 52 5.33 -6.77 -0.93
N ALA A 53 6.56 -7.28 -1.01
CA ALA A 53 7.14 -7.75 -2.26
C ALA A 53 6.29 -8.89 -2.88
N GLU A 54 5.99 -9.93 -2.08
CA GLU A 54 5.14 -11.03 -2.50
C GLU A 54 3.72 -10.57 -2.91
N ALA A 55 3.16 -9.58 -2.21
CA ALA A 55 1.86 -9.03 -2.53
C ALA A 55 1.84 -8.28 -3.87
N LEU A 56 2.93 -7.61 -4.25
CA LEU A 56 3.08 -6.97 -5.55
C LEU A 56 3.30 -8.00 -6.66
N ASP A 57 4.13 -9.02 -6.40
CA ASP A 57 4.42 -10.09 -7.37
C ASP A 57 3.19 -10.93 -7.69
N ARG A 58 2.34 -11.25 -6.70
CA ARG A 58 1.05 -11.93 -6.92
C ARG A 58 0.08 -11.16 -7.82
N ARG A 59 0.27 -9.85 -7.98
CA ARG A 59 -0.51 -8.98 -8.88
C ARG A 59 0.16 -8.79 -10.24
N GLY A 60 1.31 -9.44 -10.45
CA GLY A 60 2.12 -9.32 -11.65
C GLY A 60 2.69 -7.92 -11.85
N LEU A 61 2.87 -7.13 -10.77
CA LEU A 61 3.46 -5.78 -10.83
C LEU A 61 4.98 -5.79 -10.73
N GLY A 62 5.58 -6.93 -10.35
CA GLY A 62 6.99 -7.02 -9.98
C GLY A 62 7.29 -6.28 -8.67
N SER A 63 8.30 -6.72 -7.94
CA SER A 63 8.77 -6.07 -6.73
C SER A 63 10.21 -5.56 -6.86
N GLU A 64 10.42 -4.31 -6.45
CA GLU A 64 11.71 -3.64 -6.32
C GLU A 64 11.96 -3.32 -4.84
N LEU A 65 13.06 -3.84 -4.30
CA LEU A 65 13.56 -3.51 -2.98
C LEU A 65 14.76 -2.59 -3.09
N ARG A 66 14.73 -1.48 -2.35
CA ARG A 66 15.86 -0.55 -2.26
C ARG A 66 16.10 -0.19 -0.80
N LEU A 67 17.28 -0.54 -0.29
CA LEU A 67 17.69 -0.14 1.06
C LEU A 67 17.63 1.38 1.21
N ALA A 68 17.13 1.81 2.36
CA ALA A 68 17.03 3.20 2.77
C ALA A 68 17.74 3.38 4.12
N ASP A 69 17.98 4.62 4.51
CA ASP A 69 18.72 4.92 5.74
C ASP A 69 17.93 4.51 7.00
N GLY A 70 18.69 4.10 8.02
CA GLY A 70 18.15 3.79 9.35
C GLY A 70 17.46 2.44 9.44
N GLY A 71 17.95 1.42 8.73
CA GLY A 71 17.38 0.06 8.80
C GLY A 71 16.01 -0.06 8.13
N ARG A 72 15.75 0.78 7.13
CA ARG A 72 14.51 0.79 6.36
C ARG A 72 14.74 0.33 4.93
N CYS A 73 13.66 -0.01 4.25
CA CYS A 73 13.67 -0.40 2.85
C CYS A 73 12.47 0.22 2.13
N SER A 74 12.72 0.78 0.96
CA SER A 74 11.68 1.11 0.00
C SER A 74 11.28 -0.16 -0.73
N VAL A 75 10.02 -0.56 -0.58
CA VAL A 75 9.40 -1.62 -1.38
C VAL A 75 8.47 -0.98 -2.38
N GLY A 76 8.60 -1.31 -3.66
CA GLY A 76 7.73 -0.76 -4.69
C GLY A 76 7.55 -1.67 -5.88
N SER A 77 6.62 -1.29 -6.76
CA SER A 77 6.40 -1.99 -8.02
C SER A 77 7.43 -1.58 -9.08
N HIS A 78 7.52 -2.36 -10.16
CA HIS A 78 8.02 -1.82 -11.42
C HIS A 78 7.10 -0.70 -11.94
N PHE A 79 7.56 0.05 -12.93
CA PHE A 79 6.69 0.93 -13.70
C PHE A 79 5.74 0.09 -14.54
N ASP A 80 4.43 0.26 -14.32
CA ASP A 80 3.38 -0.49 -15.00
C ASP A 80 2.28 0.45 -15.54
N PRO A 81 1.82 0.28 -16.79
CA PRO A 81 0.72 1.07 -17.36
C PRO A 81 -0.61 0.90 -16.61
N ARG A 82 -0.86 -0.26 -15.98
CA ARG A 82 -2.09 -0.54 -15.23
C ARG A 82 -2.23 0.32 -13.97
N LEU A 83 -1.13 0.92 -13.49
CA LEU A 83 -1.13 1.85 -12.37
C LEU A 83 -1.42 3.31 -12.76
N LEU A 84 -1.53 3.62 -14.06
CA LEU A 84 -1.76 5.00 -14.52
C LEU A 84 -3.08 5.57 -14.01
N ASP A 85 -4.15 4.79 -14.07
CA ASP A 85 -5.47 5.21 -13.66
C ASP A 85 -5.49 5.52 -12.15
N THR A 86 -4.87 4.66 -11.34
CA THR A 86 -4.59 4.94 -9.92
C THR A 86 -3.78 6.22 -9.74
N ALA A 87 -2.71 6.43 -10.53
CA ALA A 87 -1.88 7.63 -10.45
C ALA A 87 -2.65 8.92 -10.75
N LEU A 88 -3.55 8.90 -11.72
CA LEU A 88 -4.35 10.06 -12.08
C LEU A 88 -5.40 10.36 -11.01
N ARG A 89 -6.08 9.35 -10.46
CA ARG A 89 -7.10 9.55 -9.41
C ARG A 89 -6.54 10.11 -8.11
N TRP A 90 -5.36 9.62 -7.71
CA TRP A 90 -4.76 9.98 -6.43
C TRP A 90 -3.96 11.29 -6.49
N THR A 91 -3.65 11.80 -7.68
CA THR A 91 -2.80 12.99 -7.82
C THR A 91 -3.63 14.22 -8.21
N VAL A 92 -3.67 15.21 -7.33
CA VAL A 92 -4.24 16.54 -7.62
C VAL A 92 -3.10 17.56 -7.60
N GLY A 93 -2.67 17.98 -8.78
CA GLY A 93 -1.47 18.81 -8.95
C GLY A 93 -0.21 18.07 -8.52
N ALA A 94 0.48 18.58 -7.50
CA ALA A 94 1.69 17.95 -6.94
C ALA A 94 1.40 17.18 -5.63
N ARG A 95 0.13 16.97 -5.27
CA ARG A 95 -0.28 16.37 -4.00
C ARG A 95 -1.02 15.07 -4.21
N THR A 96 -0.80 14.13 -3.29
CA THR A 96 -1.61 12.92 -3.15
C THR A 96 -2.86 13.24 -2.33
N ARG A 97 -4.05 12.87 -2.84
CA ARG A 97 -5.35 13.02 -2.17
C ARG A 97 -6.15 11.74 -2.32
N VAL A 98 -6.95 11.37 -1.31
CA VAL A 98 -7.87 10.23 -1.41
C VAL A 98 -8.92 10.54 -2.49
N PRO A 99 -9.10 9.67 -3.50
CA PRO A 99 -10.09 9.88 -4.54
C PRO A 99 -11.53 9.91 -4.01
N ALA A 100 -12.40 10.67 -4.66
CA ALA A 100 -13.83 10.60 -4.40
C ALA A 100 -14.36 9.17 -4.61
N GLY A 101 -15.19 8.68 -3.70
CA GLY A 101 -15.73 7.33 -3.75
C GLY A 101 -14.73 6.22 -3.38
N PHE A 102 -13.56 6.56 -2.81
CA PHE A 102 -12.61 5.56 -2.33
C PHE A 102 -13.26 4.66 -1.26
N VAL A 103 -13.13 3.34 -1.46
CA VAL A 103 -13.61 2.32 -0.52
C VAL A 103 -12.41 1.57 0.04
N LEU A 104 -12.31 1.53 1.37
CA LEU A 104 -11.32 0.72 2.07
C LEU A 104 -11.78 -0.74 2.13
N THR A 105 -11.45 -1.50 1.09
CA THR A 105 -11.66 -2.97 1.03
C THR A 105 -10.71 -3.70 1.98
N ALA A 106 -10.97 -4.97 2.31
CA ALA A 106 -10.05 -5.70 3.18
C ALA A 106 -8.68 -5.87 2.52
N ALA A 107 -8.61 -6.03 1.19
CA ALA A 107 -7.35 -6.08 0.46
C ALA A 107 -6.53 -4.78 0.60
N ARG A 108 -7.14 -3.60 0.42
CA ARG A 108 -6.48 -2.30 0.66
C ARG A 108 -6.06 -2.14 2.12
N LEU A 109 -6.90 -2.56 3.06
CA LEU A 109 -6.57 -2.55 4.49
C LEU A 109 -5.36 -3.43 4.80
N ARG A 110 -5.25 -4.63 4.20
CA ARG A 110 -4.08 -5.52 4.37
C ARG A 110 -2.78 -4.86 3.90
N PHE A 111 -2.80 -4.12 2.79
CA PHE A 111 -1.63 -3.35 2.36
C PHE A 111 -1.24 -2.28 3.37
N TRP A 112 -2.22 -1.55 3.92
CA TRP A 112 -1.95 -0.54 4.93
C TRP A 112 -1.39 -1.15 6.23
N VAL A 113 -1.99 -2.26 6.69
CA VAL A 113 -1.53 -3.06 7.84
C VAL A 113 -0.09 -3.55 7.63
N ALA A 114 0.23 -4.09 6.47
CA ALA A 114 1.57 -4.58 6.16
C ALA A 114 2.60 -3.44 6.12
N ALA A 115 2.21 -2.27 5.61
CA ALA A 115 3.12 -1.13 5.50
C ALA A 115 3.35 -0.37 6.82
N ALA A 116 2.30 -0.19 7.63
CA ALA A 116 2.32 0.76 8.74
C ALA A 116 1.57 0.30 9.99
N GLY A 117 1.17 -0.98 10.03
CA GLY A 117 0.46 -1.57 11.15
C GLY A 117 1.37 -1.91 12.33
N THR A 118 0.89 -1.59 13.54
CA THR A 118 1.55 -1.92 14.80
C THR A 118 0.52 -2.38 15.82
N ARG A 119 0.78 -3.50 16.50
CA ARG A 119 -0.05 -3.93 17.64
C ARG A 119 0.16 -2.97 18.81
N ASP A 120 -0.93 -2.58 19.44
CA ASP A 120 -0.93 -1.81 20.67
C ASP A 120 -1.73 -2.54 21.76
N HIS A 121 -1.52 -2.17 23.02
CA HIS A 121 -2.18 -2.80 24.17
C HIS A 121 -3.71 -2.74 24.09
N ALA A 122 -4.27 -1.71 23.44
CA ALA A 122 -5.71 -1.54 23.27
C ALA A 122 -6.24 -1.96 21.88
N GLY A 123 -5.37 -2.39 20.95
CA GLY A 123 -5.81 -2.75 19.60
C GLY A 123 -4.72 -2.76 18.53
N TYR A 124 -5.04 -2.23 17.36
CA TYR A 124 -4.14 -2.21 16.20
C TYR A 124 -4.09 -0.80 15.61
N LEU A 125 -2.89 -0.22 15.57
CA LEU A 125 -2.65 1.12 15.07
C LEU A 125 -2.23 1.07 13.61
N LEU A 126 -2.82 1.96 12.80
CA LEU A 126 -2.47 2.17 11.40
C LEU A 126 -1.91 3.58 11.24
N ARG A 127 -0.59 3.68 11.14
CA ARG A 127 0.06 4.99 11.00
C ARG A 127 -0.26 5.59 9.63
N LEU A 128 -0.66 6.86 9.62
CA LEU A 128 -0.84 7.64 8.39
C LEU A 128 0.53 8.12 7.87
N GLY A 129 0.60 8.32 6.55
CA GLY A 129 1.75 8.98 5.92
C GLY A 129 1.99 10.41 6.43
N THR A 130 3.22 10.90 6.29
CA THR A 130 3.53 12.32 6.50
C THR A 130 2.67 13.18 5.56
N GLY A 131 1.81 14.04 6.12
CA GLY A 131 0.76 14.78 5.38
C GLY A 131 -0.63 14.15 5.43
N GLY A 132 -0.87 13.13 6.26
CA GLY A 132 -2.15 12.42 6.39
C GLY A 132 -3.37 13.30 6.68
N GLU A 133 -3.18 14.48 7.27
CA GLU A 133 -4.25 15.47 7.47
C GLU A 133 -4.80 16.02 6.15
N HIS A 134 -3.95 16.12 5.12
CA HIS A 134 -4.34 16.60 3.79
C HIS A 134 -4.85 15.51 2.86
N LEU A 135 -4.70 14.23 3.21
CA LEU A 135 -5.21 13.12 2.40
C LEU A 135 -6.75 13.17 2.30
N TRP A 136 -7.40 13.69 3.33
CA TRP A 136 -8.85 13.72 3.50
C TRP A 136 -9.48 15.12 3.37
N ALA A 137 -8.65 16.17 3.24
CA ALA A 137 -9.09 17.54 2.97
C ALA A 137 -9.53 17.68 1.51
#